data_AF-A0A970F651-F1
#
_entry.id   AF-A0A970F651-F1
#
_cell.length_a   1.000
_cell.length_b   1.000
_cell.length_c   1.000
_cell.angle_alpha   90.00
_cell.angle_beta   90.00
_cell.angle_gamma   90.00
#
_symmetry.space_group_name_H-M   'P 1'
#
loop_
_entity.id
_entity.type
_entity.pdbx_description
1 polymer ?
#
loop_
_entity_poly.entity_id
_entity_poly.type
_entity_poly.pdbx_seq_one_letter_code
_entity_poly.pdbx_strand_id
1 'polypeptide(L)'
;IKDPKALQAATEATGLSQEQVVVLANQAMVSGARSVDKAMEFDVEAYFWLSIGLALLILAMSAIAFFASTLFNHTGLALAIGGGVPFAFFMITMVRQLMDSTDALKYLTITSLFDTDAILTNGEFGWGLVALAAISVVLYAAANVIFTKKDLPL
;
A
#
# COMPACT_ATOMS: atom_id res chain seq x y z
N ILE A 1 17.66 1.94 36.10
CA ILE A 1 17.11 1.37 37.35
C ILE A 1 17.53 2.28 38.50
N LYS A 2 16.60 3.04 39.10
CA LYS A 2 16.93 4.05 40.12
C LYS A 2 16.41 3.70 41.52
N ASP A 3 15.59 2.66 41.65
CA ASP A 3 15.01 2.24 42.93
C ASP A 3 15.77 1.02 43.49
N PRO A 4 16.48 1.15 44.62
CA PRO A 4 17.22 0.05 45.24
C PRO A 4 16.32 -1.07 45.77
N LYS A 5 15.05 -0.79 46.12
CA LYS A 5 14.11 -1.83 46.58
C LYS A 5 13.69 -2.76 45.45
N ALA A 6 13.49 -2.20 44.25
CA ALA A 6 13.15 -2.97 43.06
C ALA A 6 14.31 -3.87 42.61
N LEU A 7 15.56 -3.43 42.79
CA LEU A 7 16.75 -4.21 42.44
C LEU A 7 16.94 -5.41 43.38
N GLN A 8 16.70 -5.24 44.69
CA GLN A 8 16.74 -6.33 45.66
C GLN A 8 15.64 -7.37 45.42
N ALA A 9 14.40 -6.95 45.20
CA ALA A 9 13.29 -7.87 44.89
C ALA A 9 13.54 -8.69 43.61
N ALA A 10 14.14 -8.07 42.58
CA ALA A 10 14.53 -8.77 41.35
C ALA A 10 15.68 -9.75 41.56
N THR A 11 16.67 -9.39 42.39
CA THR A 11 17.81 -10.26 42.78
C THR A 11 17.30 -11.49 43.55
N GLU A 12 16.38 -11.30 44.49
CA GLU A 12 15.78 -12.39 45.27
C GLU A 12 14.90 -13.33 44.43
N ALA A 13 14.13 -12.79 43.48
CA ALA A 13 13.26 -13.59 42.61
C ALA A 13 14.00 -14.37 41.53
N THR A 14 15.15 -13.86 41.05
CA THR A 14 15.90 -14.45 39.93
C THR A 14 17.16 -15.20 40.36
N GLY A 15 17.63 -15.00 41.59
CA GLY A 15 18.89 -15.56 42.10
C GLY A 15 20.15 -14.95 41.48
N LEU A 16 20.01 -13.87 40.70
CA LEU A 16 21.11 -13.19 40.01
C LEU A 16 21.69 -12.07 40.88
N SER A 17 22.99 -11.80 40.76
CA SER A 17 23.61 -10.65 41.45
C SER A 17 23.04 -9.32 40.96
N GLN A 18 23.05 -8.30 41.81
CA GLN A 18 22.58 -6.95 41.44
C GLN A 18 23.24 -6.42 40.15
N GLU A 19 24.51 -6.73 39.94
CA GLU A 19 25.25 -6.34 38.76
C GLU A 19 24.73 -7.04 37.50
N GLN A 20 24.45 -8.35 37.56
CA GLN A 20 23.87 -9.11 36.45
C GLN A 20 22.46 -8.60 36.08
N VAL A 21 21.63 -8.25 37.08
CA VAL A 21 20.30 -7.66 36.85
C VAL A 21 20.41 -6.32 36.14
N VAL A 22 21.36 -5.47 36.53
CA VAL A 22 21.60 -4.17 35.87
C VAL A 22 22.10 -4.36 34.43
N VAL A 23 23.02 -5.30 34.19
CA VAL A 23 23.54 -5.59 32.85
C VAL A 23 22.45 -6.11 31.92
N LEU A 24 21.63 -7.07 32.38
CA LEU A 24 20.52 -7.61 31.58
C LEU A 24 19.46 -6.55 31.27
N ALA A 25 19.10 -5.72 32.25
CA ALA A 25 18.14 -4.64 32.03
C ALA A 25 18.66 -3.59 31.04
N ASN A 26 19.93 -3.22 31.15
CA ASN A 26 20.56 -2.30 30.21
C ASN A 26 20.64 -2.92 28.80
N GLN A 27 20.96 -4.21 28.68
CA GLN A 27 20.99 -4.91 27.39
C GLN A 27 19.60 -4.97 26.75
N ALA A 28 18.55 -5.26 27.53
CA ALA A 28 17.16 -5.26 27.06
C ALA A 28 16.69 -3.85 26.62
N MET A 29 17.07 -2.81 27.36
CA MET A 29 16.80 -1.42 26.98
C MET A 29 17.51 -1.03 25.68
N VAL A 30 18.80 -1.40 25.55
CA VAL A 30 19.58 -1.12 24.33
C VAL A 30 19.06 -1.91 23.14
N SER A 31 18.64 -3.17 23.31
CA SER A 31 18.03 -3.94 22.23
C SER A 31 16.68 -3.36 21.79
N GLY A 32 15.86 -2.89 22.75
CA GLY A 32 14.60 -2.21 22.44
C GLY A 32 14.81 -0.87 21.74
N ALA A 33 15.79 -0.08 22.18
CA ALA A 33 16.16 1.16 21.51
C ALA A 33 16.68 0.90 20.08
N ARG A 34 17.51 -0.13 19.88
CA ARG A 34 17.99 -0.53 18.54
C ARG A 34 16.89 -1.04 17.62
N SER A 35 15.90 -1.77 18.13
CA SER A 35 14.78 -2.23 17.29
C SER A 35 13.89 -1.07 16.84
N VAL A 36 13.72 -0.06 17.70
CA VAL A 36 13.01 1.18 17.32
C VAL A 36 13.84 1.99 16.31
N ASP A 37 15.15 2.11 16.53
CA ASP A 37 16.06 2.83 15.63
C ASP A 37 16.10 2.21 14.23
N LYS A 38 16.16 0.87 14.14
CA LYS A 38 16.10 0.14 12.87
C LYS A 38 14.74 0.29 12.15
N ALA A 39 13.65 0.42 12.91
CA ALA A 39 12.33 0.71 12.34
C ALA A 39 12.21 2.16 11.83
N MET A 40 13.10 3.06 12.24
CA MET A 40 13.18 4.44 11.75
C MET A 40 14.15 4.62 10.58
N GLU A 41 14.82 3.56 10.14
CA GLU A 41 15.66 3.60 8.94
C GLU A 41 14.75 3.72 7.71
N PHE A 42 14.57 4.95 7.25
CA PHE A 42 13.69 5.28 6.13
C PHE A 42 14.36 4.89 4.82
N ASP A 43 13.81 3.85 4.18
CA ASP A 43 14.21 3.44 2.85
C ASP A 43 13.66 4.41 1.80
N VAL A 44 14.52 5.31 1.32
CA VAL A 44 14.19 6.33 0.32
C VAL A 44 13.79 5.67 -1.01
N GLU A 45 14.41 4.56 -1.37
CA GLU A 45 14.14 3.88 -2.64
C GLU A 45 12.78 3.20 -2.60
N ALA A 46 12.49 2.42 -1.55
CA ALA A 46 11.18 1.82 -1.37
C ALA A 46 10.07 2.88 -1.34
N TYR A 47 10.28 4.00 -0.64
CA TYR A 47 9.33 5.12 -0.61
C TYR A 47 9.08 5.73 -1.99
N PHE A 48 10.15 5.91 -2.78
CA PHE A 48 10.03 6.44 -4.14
C PHE A 48 9.18 5.49 -5.01
N TRP A 49 9.46 4.19 -4.99
CA TRP A 49 8.70 3.21 -5.76
C TRP A 49 7.25 3.08 -5.31
N LEU A 50 6.98 3.12 -4.01
CA LEU A 50 5.61 3.16 -3.48
C LEU A 50 4.86 4.41 -3.97
N SER A 51 5.53 5.55 -4.01
CA SER A 51 4.93 6.81 -4.48
C SER A 51 4.61 6.75 -5.98
N ILE A 52 5.54 6.25 -6.80
CA ILE A 52 5.32 6.07 -8.24
C ILE A 52 4.22 5.05 -8.50
N GLY A 53 4.23 3.92 -7.81
CA GLY A 53 3.20 2.89 -7.98
C GLY A 53 1.81 3.37 -7.57
N LEU A 54 1.71 4.12 -6.47
CA LEU A 54 0.46 4.76 -6.06
C LEU A 54 -0.01 5.79 -7.09
N ALA A 55 0.90 6.62 -7.62
CA ALA A 55 0.58 7.60 -8.64
C ALA A 55 0.05 6.93 -9.92
N LEU A 56 0.67 5.83 -10.37
CA LEU A 56 0.21 5.06 -11.53
C LEU A 56 -1.15 4.39 -11.29
N LEU A 57 -1.38 3.87 -10.10
CA LEU A 57 -2.68 3.29 -9.73
C LEU A 57 -3.80 4.34 -9.77
N ILE A 58 -3.56 5.52 -9.19
CA ILE A 58 -4.50 6.64 -9.23
C ILE A 58 -4.74 7.10 -10.68
N LEU A 59 -3.68 7.21 -11.48
CA LEU A 59 -3.76 7.59 -12.88
C LEU A 59 -4.60 6.58 -13.69
N ALA A 60 -4.47 5.29 -13.42
CA ALA A 60 -5.28 4.27 -14.07
C ALA A 60 -6.75 4.37 -13.67
N MET A 61 -7.04 4.60 -12.39
CA MET A 61 -8.41 4.82 -11.90
C MET A 61 -9.03 6.08 -12.50
N SER A 62 -8.27 7.18 -12.62
CA SER A 62 -8.74 8.39 -13.28
C SER A 62 -8.95 8.20 -14.78
N ALA A 63 -8.12 7.39 -15.44
CA ALA A 63 -8.31 7.04 -16.85
C ALA A 63 -9.62 6.26 -17.07
N ILE A 64 -9.96 5.33 -16.16
CA ILE A 64 -11.26 4.62 -16.18
C ILE A 64 -12.41 5.62 -16.04
N ALA A 65 -12.31 6.53 -15.07
CA ALA A 65 -13.34 7.54 -14.83
C ALA A 65 -13.53 8.47 -16.05
N PHE A 66 -12.43 8.94 -16.63
CA PHE A 66 -12.44 9.78 -17.82
C PHE A 66 -13.01 9.04 -19.03
N PHE A 67 -12.57 7.80 -19.27
CA PHE A 67 -13.10 6.96 -20.33
C PHE A 67 -14.62 6.76 -20.20
N ALA A 68 -15.11 6.40 -19.01
CA ALA A 68 -16.54 6.27 -18.74
C ALA A 68 -17.31 7.57 -19.02
N SER A 69 -16.75 8.73 -18.64
CA SER A 69 -17.35 10.04 -18.93
C SER A 69 -17.43 10.35 -20.42
N THR A 70 -16.45 9.91 -21.23
CA THR A 70 -16.51 10.12 -22.68
C THR A 70 -17.54 9.19 -23.35
N LEU A 71 -17.68 7.97 -22.82
CA LEU A 71 -18.59 6.95 -23.34
C LEU A 71 -20.06 7.26 -23.04
N PHE A 72 -20.40 7.60 -21.79
CA PHE A 72 -21.78 7.83 -21.37
C PHE A 72 -22.15 9.32 -21.44
N ASN A 73 -23.29 9.65 -22.07
CA ASN A 73 -23.79 11.04 -22.10
C ASN A 73 -24.58 11.43 -20.84
N HIS A 74 -25.06 10.44 -20.08
CA HIS A 74 -25.76 10.68 -18.83
C HIS A 74 -24.78 10.70 -17.67
N THR A 75 -24.71 11.84 -16.97
CA THR A 75 -23.84 12.05 -15.80
C THR A 75 -24.00 10.97 -14.74
N GLY A 76 -25.22 10.46 -14.53
CA GLY A 76 -25.48 9.39 -13.57
C GLY A 76 -24.77 8.07 -13.91
N LEU A 77 -24.81 7.65 -15.18
CA LEU A 77 -24.15 6.42 -15.64
C LEU A 77 -22.63 6.60 -15.72
N ALA A 78 -22.17 7.77 -16.18
CA ALA A 78 -20.74 8.11 -16.19
C ALA A 78 -20.13 8.04 -14.78
N LEU A 79 -20.81 8.60 -13.77
CA LEU A 79 -20.35 8.57 -12.39
C LEU A 79 -20.42 7.16 -11.79
N ALA A 80 -21.53 6.44 -12.01
CA ALA A 80 -21.73 5.10 -11.49
C ALA A 80 -20.66 4.12 -12.01
N ILE A 81 -20.32 4.18 -13.30
CA ILE A 81 -19.29 3.30 -13.87
C ILE A 81 -17.89 3.85 -13.60
N GLY A 82 -17.66 5.14 -13.85
CA GLY A 82 -16.35 5.77 -13.76
C GLY A 82 -15.79 5.85 -12.35
N GLY A 83 -16.64 6.11 -11.35
CA GLY A 83 -16.26 6.08 -9.94
C GLY A 83 -16.53 4.73 -9.28
N GLY A 84 -17.62 4.06 -9.64
CA GLY A 84 -18.04 2.81 -8.99
C GLY A 84 -17.14 1.63 -9.31
N VAL A 85 -16.57 1.53 -10.53
CA VAL A 85 -15.65 0.44 -10.88
C VAL A 85 -14.34 0.53 -10.07
N PRO A 86 -13.62 1.68 -10.04
CA PRO A 86 -12.47 1.85 -9.16
C PRO A 86 -12.78 1.61 -7.69
N PHE A 87 -13.93 2.10 -7.21
CA PHE A 87 -14.37 1.89 -5.84
C PHE A 87 -14.60 0.41 -5.52
N ALA A 88 -15.24 -0.34 -6.42
CA ALA A 88 -15.46 -1.77 -6.27
C ALA A 88 -14.12 -2.54 -6.21
N PHE A 89 -13.15 -2.21 -7.08
CA PHE A 89 -11.80 -2.79 -7.02
C PHE A 89 -11.12 -2.54 -5.67
N PHE A 90 -11.22 -1.32 -5.15
CA PHE A 90 -10.70 -0.99 -3.82
C PHE A 90 -11.41 -1.79 -2.72
N MET A 91 -12.74 -1.88 -2.75
CA MET A 91 -13.52 -2.61 -1.75
C MET A 91 -13.18 -4.11 -1.74
N ILE A 92 -13.02 -4.72 -2.92
CA ILE A 92 -12.57 -6.11 -3.05
C ILE A 92 -11.18 -6.29 -2.43
N THR A 93 -10.29 -5.33 -2.63
CA THR A 93 -8.94 -5.36 -2.03
C THR A 93 -9.00 -5.33 -0.51
N MET A 94 -9.86 -4.48 0.07
CA MET A 94 -10.07 -4.42 1.52
C MET A 94 -10.61 -5.74 2.07
N VAL A 95 -11.60 -6.34 1.41
CA VAL A 95 -12.14 -7.65 1.82
C VAL A 95 -11.05 -8.73 1.75
N ARG A 96 -10.23 -8.72 0.71
CA ARG A 96 -9.11 -9.68 0.57
C ARG A 96 -8.09 -9.57 1.70
N GLN A 97 -7.78 -8.36 2.18
CA GLN A 97 -6.86 -8.17 3.31
C GLN A 97 -7.39 -8.77 4.63
N LEU A 98 -8.70 -8.97 4.74
CA LEU A 98 -9.35 -9.57 5.92
C LEU A 98 -9.49 -11.09 5.81
N MET A 99 -9.25 -11.67 4.64
CA MET A 99 -9.48 -13.09 4.35
C MET A 99 -8.15 -13.84 4.16
N ASP A 100 -7.95 -14.92 4.92
CA ASP A 100 -6.74 -15.76 4.87
C ASP A 100 -6.58 -16.59 3.57
N SER A 101 -7.61 -16.67 2.72
CA SER A 101 -7.67 -17.70 1.65
C SER A 101 -8.29 -17.22 0.33
N THR A 102 -7.82 -16.10 -0.21
CA THR A 102 -8.47 -15.49 -1.41
C THR A 102 -7.58 -15.42 -2.64
N ASP A 103 -7.03 -16.56 -3.06
CA ASP A 103 -6.23 -16.68 -4.28
C ASP A 103 -7.05 -16.39 -5.55
N ALA A 104 -8.33 -16.76 -5.58
CA ALA A 104 -9.18 -16.61 -6.76
C ALA A 104 -9.50 -15.14 -7.11
N LEU A 105 -9.53 -14.24 -6.12
CA LEU A 105 -9.78 -12.82 -6.35
C LEU A 105 -8.48 -12.04 -6.58
N LYS A 106 -7.33 -12.73 -6.66
CA LYS A 106 -6.01 -12.09 -6.75
C LYS A 106 -5.88 -11.14 -7.94
N TYR A 107 -6.38 -11.56 -9.09
CA TYR A 107 -6.19 -10.86 -10.37
C TYR A 107 -7.46 -10.15 -10.87
N LEU A 108 -8.48 -10.05 -10.04
CA LEU A 108 -9.78 -9.48 -10.44
C LEU A 108 -9.78 -7.94 -10.41
N THR A 109 -8.81 -7.33 -9.71
CA THR A 109 -8.78 -5.90 -9.46
C THR A 109 -7.54 -5.25 -10.03
N ILE A 110 -7.66 -4.02 -10.54
CA ILE A 110 -6.50 -3.25 -11.02
C ILE A 110 -5.49 -2.93 -9.90
N THR A 111 -5.97 -2.88 -8.65
CA THR A 111 -5.16 -2.70 -7.44
C THR A 111 -4.15 -3.82 -7.23
N SER A 112 -4.40 -5.02 -7.76
CA SER A 112 -3.46 -6.15 -7.65
C SER A 112 -2.17 -5.96 -8.44
N LEU A 113 -2.16 -5.04 -9.42
CA LEU A 113 -0.95 -4.69 -10.18
C LEU A 113 -0.01 -3.78 -9.36
N PHE A 114 -0.48 -3.20 -8.25
CA PHE A 114 0.34 -2.43 -7.31
C PHE A 114 0.69 -3.28 -6.09
N ASP A 115 1.71 -4.12 -6.23
CA ASP A 115 2.18 -5.02 -5.18
C ASP A 115 3.14 -4.29 -4.23
N THR A 116 2.59 -3.77 -3.13
CA THR A 116 3.35 -3.04 -2.11
C THR A 116 4.33 -3.94 -1.37
N ASP A 117 3.99 -5.22 -1.18
CA ASP A 117 4.84 -6.17 -0.46
C ASP A 117 6.08 -6.51 -1.30
N ALA A 118 5.91 -6.70 -2.61
CA ALA A 118 7.02 -6.87 -3.54
C ALA A 118 7.94 -5.63 -3.58
N ILE A 119 7.40 -4.41 -3.48
CA ILE A 119 8.21 -3.19 -3.42
C ILE A 119 9.02 -3.13 -2.12
N LEU A 120 8.40 -3.42 -0.98
CA LEU A 120 9.05 -3.39 0.34
C LEU A 120 10.10 -4.49 0.53
N THR A 121 9.94 -5.63 -0.16
CA THR A 121 10.86 -6.78 -0.07
C THR A 121 11.89 -6.82 -1.20
N ASN A 122 11.93 -5.80 -2.07
CA ASN A 122 12.77 -5.76 -3.28
C ASN A 122 12.53 -6.96 -4.22
N GLY A 123 11.28 -7.42 -4.32
CA GLY A 123 10.84 -8.46 -5.24
C GLY A 123 10.54 -7.93 -6.66
N GLU A 124 9.93 -8.77 -7.49
CA GLU A 124 9.55 -8.40 -8.86
C GLU A 124 8.23 -7.62 -8.91
N PHE A 125 8.30 -6.29 -8.89
CA PHE A 125 7.11 -5.42 -8.99
C PHE A 125 7.00 -4.65 -10.33
N GLY A 126 8.07 -4.59 -11.12
CA GLY A 126 8.18 -3.72 -12.31
C GLY A 126 7.10 -3.97 -13.37
N TRP A 127 6.73 -5.24 -13.60
CA TRP A 127 5.70 -5.58 -14.59
C TRP A 127 4.32 -5.03 -14.23
N GLY A 128 3.96 -5.02 -12.94
CA GLY A 128 2.70 -4.45 -12.46
C GLY A 128 2.62 -2.95 -12.73
N LEU A 129 3.71 -2.22 -12.48
CA LEU A 129 3.80 -0.78 -12.75
C LEU A 129 3.72 -0.47 -14.25
N VAL A 130 4.43 -1.23 -15.09
CA VAL A 130 4.37 -1.08 -16.56
C VAL A 130 2.93 -1.33 -17.06
N ALA A 131 2.26 -2.35 -16.54
CA ALA A 131 0.88 -2.64 -16.89
C ALA A 131 -0.08 -1.50 -16.46
N LEU A 132 0.08 -0.93 -15.26
CA LEU A 132 -0.70 0.24 -14.81
C LEU A 132 -0.51 1.45 -15.72
N ALA A 133 0.75 1.73 -16.10
CA ALA A 133 1.07 2.80 -17.04
C ALA A 133 0.43 2.55 -18.41
N ALA A 134 0.54 1.33 -18.94
CA ALA A 134 -0.04 0.94 -20.23
C ALA A 134 -1.57 1.07 -20.22
N ILE A 135 -2.25 0.57 -19.18
CA ILE A 135 -3.70 0.69 -19.02
C ILE A 135 -4.12 2.16 -19.03
N SER A 136 -3.41 3.02 -18.28
CA SER A 136 -3.67 4.45 -18.22
C SER A 136 -3.57 5.10 -19.61
N VAL A 137 -2.46 4.85 -20.33
CA VAL A 137 -2.23 5.41 -21.67
C VAL A 137 -3.30 4.94 -22.66
N VAL A 138 -3.62 3.65 -22.66
CA VAL A 138 -4.61 3.06 -23.58
C VAL A 138 -6.00 3.64 -23.31
N LEU A 139 -6.43 3.72 -22.05
CA LEU A 139 -7.75 4.27 -21.69
C LEU A 139 -7.85 5.76 -22.01
N TYR A 140 -6.82 6.55 -21.71
CA TYR A 140 -6.80 7.97 -22.07
C TYR A 140 -6.80 8.17 -23.60
N ALA A 141 -6.01 7.39 -24.35
CA ALA A 141 -6.01 7.46 -25.81
C ALA A 141 -7.37 7.09 -26.39
N ALA A 142 -7.98 6.00 -25.92
CA ALA A 142 -9.30 5.57 -26.34
C ALA A 142 -10.37 6.62 -26.01
N ALA A 143 -10.34 7.19 -24.81
CA ALA A 143 -11.24 8.26 -24.39
C ALA A 143 -11.12 9.49 -25.30
N ASN A 144 -9.90 9.90 -25.65
CA ASN A 144 -9.67 11.01 -26.58
C ASN A 144 -10.23 10.74 -27.99
N VAL A 145 -10.03 9.54 -28.53
CA VAL A 145 -10.56 9.16 -29.85
C VAL A 145 -12.10 9.12 -29.84
N ILE A 146 -12.71 8.60 -28.77
CA ILE A 146 -14.18 8.58 -28.65
C ILE A 146 -14.72 10.00 -28.51
N PHE A 147 -14.09 10.82 -27.67
CA PHE A 147 -14.51 12.20 -27.43
C PHE A 147 -14.47 13.05 -28.69
N THR A 148 -13.39 12.94 -29.48
CA THR A 148 -13.24 13.69 -30.74
C THR A 148 -14.21 13.25 -31.85
N LYS A 149 -14.68 12.00 -31.81
CA LYS A 149 -15.69 11.47 -32.76
C LYS A 149 -17.12 11.70 -32.31
N LYS A 150 -17.34 12.11 -31.06
CA LYS A 150 -18.66 12.37 -30.53
C LYS A 150 -19.10 13.74 -31.05
N ASP A 151 -20.03 13.75 -32.00
CA ASP A 151 -20.68 14.99 -32.43
C ASP A 151 -21.39 15.59 -31.22
N LEU A 152 -20.78 16.61 -30.63
CA LEU A 152 -21.45 17.47 -29.67
C LEU A 152 -22.35 18.40 -30.48
N PRO A 153 -23.68 18.26 -30.47
CA PRO A 153 -24.54 19.32 -30.95
C PRO A 153 -24.29 20.54 -30.04
N LEU A 154 -23.74 21.60 -30.63
CA LEU A 154 -23.60 22.91 -30.00
C LEU A 154 -24.98 23.48 -29.63
#